data_AF-A0A7H4GKL1-F1
#
_entry.id   AF-A0A7H4GKL1-F1
#
_cell.length_a   1.000
_cell.length_b   1.000
_cell.length_c   1.000
_cell.angle_alpha   90.00
_cell.angle_beta   90.00
_cell.angle_gamma   90.00
#
_symmetry.space_group_name_H-M   'P 1'
#
loop_
_entity.id
_entity.type
_entity.pdbx_description
1 polymer ?
#
loop_
_entity_poly.entity_id
_entity_poly.type
_entity_poly.pdbx_seq_one_letter_code
_entity_poly.pdbx_strand_id
1 'polypeptide(L)'
;MTHSFQLDSRLDGFVTITEVADASRLAAAVLRRKYNMDVPPHGHHVIAFVAGETGCWWPAFYVNYLPHRNAMLIGGAATDGEVLRRLGAHQQAALAESDGLMLQTVRYSEARFADESVGTFGYCGDERSWSILQRCGYRRIGDHAHLIVRWNRQLPEVDREELIDSVRELGPF
;
A
#
# COMPACT_ATOMS: atom_id res chain seq x y z
N MET A 1 -2.05 2.04 -21.01
CA MET A 1 -0.77 1.28 -21.04
C MET A 1 -0.76 0.48 -19.76
N THR A 2 -0.90 -0.85 -19.84
CA THR A 2 -0.87 -1.71 -18.66
C THR A 2 0.54 -1.65 -18.09
N HIS A 3 0.72 -0.95 -16.97
CA HIS A 3 1.98 -0.98 -16.25
C HIS A 3 2.14 -2.37 -15.67
N SER A 4 2.91 -3.24 -16.34
CA SER A 4 3.23 -4.56 -15.80
C SER A 4 4.09 -4.35 -14.56
N PHE A 5 3.54 -4.62 -13.38
CA PHE A 5 4.35 -4.73 -12.18
C PHE A 5 5.26 -5.96 -12.30
N GLN A 6 6.52 -5.78 -11.89
CA GLN A 6 7.43 -6.89 -11.65
C GLN A 6 7.94 -6.74 -10.23
N LEU A 7 7.80 -7.82 -9.46
CA LEU A 7 8.45 -7.92 -8.15
C LEU A 7 9.97 -7.88 -8.37
N ASP A 8 10.69 -7.27 -7.43
CA ASP A 8 12.14 -7.33 -7.47
C ASP A 8 12.61 -8.79 -7.41
N SER A 9 13.43 -9.21 -8.38
CA SER A 9 13.82 -10.61 -8.54
C SER A 9 14.59 -11.18 -7.34
N ARG A 10 15.16 -10.32 -6.49
CA ARG A 10 15.81 -10.75 -5.24
C ARG A 10 14.81 -11.28 -4.22
N LEU A 11 13.52 -11.03 -4.42
CA LEU A 11 12.43 -11.50 -3.57
C LEU A 11 11.76 -12.77 -4.14
N ASP A 12 12.19 -13.22 -5.32
CA ASP A 12 11.63 -14.39 -5.97
C ASP A 12 11.77 -15.62 -5.09
N GLY A 13 10.70 -16.41 -5.05
CA GLY A 13 10.65 -17.66 -4.29
C GLY A 13 10.36 -17.51 -2.80
N PHE A 14 10.38 -16.30 -2.23
CA PHE A 14 9.99 -16.11 -0.82
C PHE A 14 9.09 -14.92 -0.52
N VAL A 15 8.77 -14.07 -1.50
CA VAL A 15 7.71 -13.05 -1.36
C VAL A 15 6.62 -13.27 -2.39
N THR A 16 5.37 -13.13 -1.97
CA THR A 16 4.23 -13.02 -2.88
C THR A 16 3.34 -11.88 -2.45
N ILE A 17 2.77 -11.16 -3.41
CA ILE A 17 1.89 -10.03 -3.17
C ILE A 17 0.59 -10.31 -3.90
N THR A 18 -0.53 -10.22 -3.18
CA THR A 18 -1.85 -10.48 -3.77
C THR A 18 -2.94 -9.69 -3.06
N GLU A 19 -3.99 -9.41 -3.82
CA GLU A 19 -5.30 -9.07 -3.27
C GLU A 19 -5.93 -10.31 -2.63
N VAL A 20 -6.60 -10.13 -1.49
CA VAL A 20 -7.39 -11.17 -0.81
C VAL A 20 -8.80 -10.67 -0.57
N ALA A 21 -9.79 -11.58 -0.64
CA ALA A 21 -11.19 -11.22 -0.42
C ALA A 21 -11.49 -10.89 1.05
N ASP A 22 -10.76 -11.47 1.99
CA ASP A 22 -10.91 -11.23 3.43
C ASP A 22 -9.54 -11.23 4.12
N ALA A 23 -9.18 -10.09 4.71
CA ALA A 23 -7.95 -9.92 5.47
C ALA A 23 -8.14 -9.99 7.00
N SER A 24 -9.36 -10.24 7.50
CA SER A 24 -9.70 -10.17 8.92
C SER A 24 -8.80 -11.02 9.81
N ARG A 25 -8.38 -12.21 9.34
CA ARG A 25 -7.45 -13.06 10.10
C ARG A 25 -5.98 -12.81 9.78
N LEU A 26 -5.70 -12.25 8.61
CA LEU A 26 -4.35 -12.10 8.07
C LEU A 26 -3.69 -10.79 8.53
N ALA A 27 -4.48 -9.72 8.66
CA ALA A 27 -3.99 -8.38 8.97
C ALA A 27 -4.36 -7.88 10.37
N ALA A 28 -5.32 -8.52 11.07
CA ALA A 28 -5.80 -8.02 12.37
C ALA A 28 -4.68 -7.84 13.39
N ALA A 29 -3.74 -8.79 13.48
CA ALA A 29 -2.65 -8.69 14.44
C ALA A 29 -1.74 -7.48 14.17
N VAL A 30 -1.44 -7.15 12.92
CA VAL A 30 -0.56 -6.02 12.57
C VAL A 30 -1.29 -4.68 12.73
N LEU A 31 -2.55 -4.59 12.31
CA LEU A 31 -3.35 -3.37 12.45
C LEU A 31 -3.67 -3.03 13.89
N ARG A 32 -4.04 -4.01 14.72
CA ARG A 32 -4.29 -3.78 16.15
C ARG A 32 -3.05 -3.28 16.87
N ARG A 33 -1.87 -3.84 16.59
CA ARG A 33 -0.62 -3.40 17.21
C ARG A 33 -0.19 -2.00 16.75
N LYS A 34 -0.33 -1.69 15.46
CA LYS A 34 0.18 -0.42 14.90
C LYS A 34 -0.79 0.75 15.08
N TYR A 35 -2.09 0.49 14.95
CA TYR A 35 -3.12 1.52 14.87
C TYR A 35 -4.26 1.35 15.89
N ASN A 36 -4.27 0.26 16.66
CA ASN A 36 -5.41 -0.09 17.53
C ASN A 36 -6.74 -0.14 16.77
N MET A 37 -6.70 -0.66 15.53
CA MET A 37 -7.85 -0.76 14.63
C MET A 37 -8.11 -2.21 14.23
N ASP A 38 -9.36 -2.51 13.91
CA ASP A 38 -9.74 -3.73 13.20
C ASP A 38 -9.52 -3.58 11.69
N VAL A 39 -9.47 -4.72 10.99
CA VAL A 39 -9.41 -4.74 9.53
C VAL A 39 -10.74 -4.19 8.98
N PRO A 40 -10.74 -3.20 8.08
CA PRO A 40 -11.96 -2.73 7.44
C PRO A 40 -12.70 -3.90 6.76
N PRO A 41 -14.04 -3.98 6.82
CA PRO A 41 -14.79 -5.04 6.17
C PRO A 41 -14.99 -4.79 4.65
N HIS A 42 -14.34 -3.76 4.11
CA HIS A 42 -14.52 -3.27 2.75
C HIS A 42 -13.22 -2.73 2.17
N GLY A 43 -13.21 -2.61 0.84
CA GLY A 43 -12.04 -2.24 0.05
C GLY A 43 -11.30 -3.45 -0.48
N HIS A 44 -10.26 -3.18 -1.25
CA HIS A 44 -9.31 -4.15 -1.75
C HIS A 44 -8.20 -4.34 -0.73
N HIS A 45 -8.15 -5.53 -0.13
CA HIS A 45 -7.12 -5.89 0.82
C HIS A 45 -5.91 -6.46 0.09
N VAL A 46 -4.77 -5.77 0.15
CA VAL A 46 -3.53 -6.25 -0.46
C VAL A 46 -2.54 -6.64 0.62
N ILE A 47 -1.99 -7.85 0.50
CA ILE A 47 -1.06 -8.42 1.47
C ILE A 47 0.21 -8.87 0.75
N ALA A 48 1.36 -8.54 1.34
CA ALA A 48 2.60 -9.24 1.03
C ALA A 48 2.83 -10.36 2.05
N PHE A 49 2.98 -11.57 1.54
CA PHE A 49 3.38 -12.73 2.32
C PHE A 49 4.86 -13.00 2.14
N VAL A 50 5.49 -13.51 3.18
CA VAL A 50 6.86 -14.02 3.16
C VAL A 50 6.89 -15.51 3.49
N ALA A 51 7.74 -16.27 2.81
CA ALA A 51 7.96 -17.68 3.11
C ALA A 51 8.95 -17.83 4.27
N GLY A 52 8.56 -18.62 5.26
CA GLY A 52 9.41 -19.05 6.35
C GLY A 52 10.33 -20.20 6.00
N GLU A 53 11.28 -20.47 6.91
CA GLU A 53 12.23 -21.57 6.78
C GLU A 53 11.55 -22.96 6.65
N THR A 54 10.36 -23.12 7.22
CA THR A 54 9.57 -24.37 7.17
C THR A 54 8.59 -24.43 5.98
N GLY A 55 8.66 -23.49 5.04
CA GLY A 55 7.76 -23.41 3.87
C GLY A 55 6.38 -22.81 4.17
N CYS A 56 6.10 -22.44 5.42
CA CYS A 56 4.89 -21.70 5.79
C CYS A 56 4.94 -20.25 5.28
N TRP A 57 3.83 -19.75 4.75
CA TRP A 57 3.70 -18.34 4.35
C TRP A 57 3.06 -17.50 5.44
N TRP A 58 3.65 -16.34 5.74
CA TRP A 58 3.14 -15.43 6.76
C TRP A 58 2.84 -14.05 6.19
N PRO A 59 1.71 -13.42 6.56
CA PRO A 59 1.43 -12.04 6.18
C PRO A 59 2.44 -11.12 6.87
N ALA A 60 3.18 -10.35 6.07
CA ALA A 60 4.27 -9.50 6.54
C ALA A 60 4.03 -8.01 6.27
N PHE A 61 3.14 -7.68 5.35
CA PHE A 61 2.69 -6.32 5.11
C PHE A 61 1.24 -6.31 4.64
N TYR A 62 0.47 -5.31 5.07
CA TYR A 62 -0.92 -5.09 4.68
C TYR A 62 -1.12 -3.63 4.24
N VAL A 63 -1.99 -3.43 3.25
CA VAL A 63 -2.54 -2.11 2.88
C VAL A 63 -3.95 -2.29 2.32
N ASN A 64 -4.81 -1.27 2.51
CA ASN A 64 -6.17 -1.25 1.99
C ASN A 64 -6.32 -0.21 0.88
N TYR A 65 -7.11 -0.53 -0.14
CA TYR A 65 -7.56 0.43 -1.15
C TYR A 65 -9.09 0.51 -1.15
N LEU A 66 -9.66 1.70 -0.99
CA LEU A 66 -11.11 1.91 -0.99
C LEU A 66 -11.51 2.77 -2.20
N PRO A 67 -12.41 2.30 -3.08
CA PRO A 67 -12.95 3.14 -4.13
C PRO A 67 -13.66 4.37 -3.57
N HIS A 68 -13.39 5.54 -4.13
CA HIS A 68 -14.10 6.79 -3.84
C HIS A 68 -14.30 7.58 -5.11
N ARG A 69 -15.56 7.69 -5.56
CA ARG A 69 -15.91 8.23 -6.89
C ARG A 69 -15.11 7.48 -7.97
N ASN A 70 -14.33 8.21 -8.78
CA ASN A 70 -13.46 7.66 -9.82
C ASN A 70 -12.00 7.48 -9.35
N ALA A 71 -11.72 7.64 -8.05
CA ALA A 71 -10.40 7.47 -7.43
C ALA A 71 -10.35 6.25 -6.50
N MET A 72 -9.15 5.98 -5.99
CA MET A 72 -8.91 5.07 -4.87
C MET A 72 -8.37 5.84 -3.66
N LEU A 73 -8.67 5.35 -2.46
CA LEU A 73 -8.10 5.80 -1.20
C LEU A 73 -7.17 4.72 -0.66
N ILE A 74 -5.90 5.03 -0.40
CA ILE A 74 -4.91 4.13 0.20
C ILE A 74 -4.79 4.40 1.70
N GLY A 75 -4.91 3.35 2.52
CA GLY A 75 -4.86 3.47 3.98
C GLY A 75 -4.43 2.19 4.69
N GLY A 76 -4.17 2.29 5.99
CA GLY A 76 -3.87 1.15 6.86
C GLY A 76 -2.53 0.44 6.58
N ALA A 77 -1.58 1.07 5.87
CA ALA A 77 -0.30 0.46 5.51
C ALA A 77 0.52 0.02 6.74
N ALA A 78 0.71 -1.29 6.94
CA ALA A 78 1.34 -1.82 8.14
C ALA A 78 2.29 -2.98 7.83
N THR A 79 3.53 -2.86 8.28
CA THR A 79 4.54 -3.92 8.23
C THR A 79 4.59 -4.68 9.55
N ASP A 80 4.58 -6.00 9.50
CA ASP A 80 4.76 -6.85 10.68
C ASP A 80 6.24 -7.12 10.96
N GLY A 81 6.84 -6.28 11.81
CA GLY A 81 8.23 -6.43 12.21
C GLY A 81 8.53 -7.76 12.92
N GLU A 82 7.55 -8.39 13.58
CA GLU A 82 7.76 -9.69 14.23
C GLU A 82 7.94 -10.81 13.22
N VAL A 83 7.18 -10.75 12.12
CA VAL A 83 7.31 -11.71 11.02
C VAL A 83 8.64 -11.51 10.31
N LEU A 84 9.03 -10.26 10.03
CA LEU A 84 10.30 -9.97 9.35
C LEU A 84 11.53 -10.40 10.16
N ARG A 85 11.48 -10.31 11.50
CA ARG A 85 12.58 -10.76 12.38
C ARG A 85 12.79 -12.28 12.38
N ARG A 86 11.82 -13.07 11.89
CA ARG A 86 11.92 -14.54 11.78
C ARG A 86 12.57 -14.99 10.48
N LEU A 87 12.78 -14.08 9.53
CA LEU A 87 13.40 -14.40 8.26
C LEU A 87 14.89 -14.67 8.44
N GLY A 88 15.43 -15.57 7.63
CA GLY A 88 16.87 -15.83 7.60
C GLY A 88 17.65 -14.60 7.11
N ALA A 89 18.95 -14.53 7.43
CA ALA A 89 19.81 -13.39 7.10
C ALA A 89 19.79 -13.03 5.59
N HIS A 90 19.74 -14.03 4.71
CA HIS A 90 19.67 -13.82 3.27
C HIS A 90 18.36 -13.11 2.84
N GLN A 91 17.21 -13.56 3.38
CA GLN A 91 15.91 -12.96 3.09
C GLN A 91 15.81 -11.53 3.63
N GLN A 92 16.37 -11.28 4.83
CA GLN A 92 16.42 -9.93 5.42
C GLN A 92 17.26 -8.98 4.56
N ALA A 93 18.43 -9.42 4.07
CA ALA A 93 19.28 -8.63 3.18
C ALA A 93 18.57 -8.33 1.86
N ALA A 94 17.94 -9.34 1.23
CA ALA A 94 17.18 -9.17 0.00
C ALA A 94 16.02 -8.18 0.16
N LEU A 95 15.30 -8.19 1.29
CA LEU A 95 14.28 -7.19 1.61
C LEU A 95 14.85 -5.78 1.76
N ALA A 96 15.98 -5.63 2.45
CA ALA A 96 16.62 -4.32 2.63
C ALA A 96 17.07 -3.72 1.28
N GLU A 97 17.70 -4.54 0.45
CA GLU A 97 18.20 -4.12 -0.87
C GLU A 97 17.06 -3.85 -1.88
N SER A 98 15.86 -4.41 -1.66
CA SER A 98 14.68 -4.28 -2.56
C SER A 98 13.72 -3.19 -2.11
N ASP A 99 14.18 -2.31 -1.22
CA ASP A 99 13.43 -1.21 -0.63
C ASP A 99 12.21 -1.65 0.21
N GLY A 100 12.19 -2.91 0.60
CA GLY A 100 11.22 -3.48 1.53
C GLY A 100 9.82 -3.70 0.96
N LEU A 101 9.00 -4.38 1.76
CA LEU A 101 7.66 -4.83 1.34
C LEU A 101 6.69 -3.70 1.02
N MET A 102 6.81 -2.54 1.68
CA MET A 102 5.89 -1.43 1.44
C MET A 102 6.03 -0.89 0.02
N LEU A 103 7.26 -0.65 -0.47
CA LEU A 103 7.46 -0.14 -1.83
C LEU A 103 6.93 -1.14 -2.86
N GLN A 104 7.28 -2.41 -2.71
CA GLN A 104 6.87 -3.47 -3.62
C GLN A 104 5.34 -3.65 -3.65
N THR A 105 4.69 -3.63 -2.48
CA THR A 105 3.23 -3.81 -2.37
C THR A 105 2.46 -2.62 -2.91
N VAL A 106 2.92 -1.39 -2.63
CA VAL A 106 2.28 -0.19 -3.21
C VAL A 106 2.44 -0.20 -4.72
N ARG A 107 3.63 -0.50 -5.26
CA ARG A 107 3.82 -0.60 -6.72
C ARG A 107 2.93 -1.67 -7.38
N TYR A 108 2.81 -2.84 -6.75
CA TYR A 108 1.89 -3.88 -7.19
C TYR A 108 0.46 -3.35 -7.25
N SER A 109 0.00 -2.72 -6.16
CA SER A 109 -1.37 -2.23 -6.04
C SER A 109 -1.66 -1.10 -7.02
N GLU A 110 -0.74 -0.15 -7.17
CA GLU A 110 -0.86 0.95 -8.13
C GLU A 110 -0.94 0.45 -9.56
N ALA A 111 -0.15 -0.56 -9.93
CA ALA A 111 -0.26 -1.19 -11.24
C ALA A 111 -1.59 -1.94 -11.42
N ARG A 112 -2.02 -2.68 -10.39
CA ARG A 112 -3.25 -3.48 -10.38
C ARG A 112 -4.51 -2.62 -10.53
N PHE A 113 -4.55 -1.43 -9.94
CA PHE A 113 -5.71 -0.53 -9.94
C PHE A 113 -5.57 0.66 -10.90
N ALA A 114 -4.47 0.76 -11.66
CA ALA A 114 -4.20 1.89 -12.56
C ALA A 114 -5.31 2.16 -13.57
N ASP A 115 -5.96 1.10 -14.07
CA ASP A 115 -7.02 1.21 -15.07
C ASP A 115 -8.42 1.43 -14.47
N GLU A 116 -8.56 1.26 -13.15
CA GLU A 116 -9.83 1.39 -12.42
C GLU A 116 -10.02 2.78 -11.79
N SER A 117 -8.95 3.57 -11.68
CA SER A 117 -8.99 4.88 -11.03
C SER A 117 -8.26 5.97 -11.80
N VAL A 118 -8.70 7.22 -11.64
CA VAL A 118 -8.01 8.41 -12.17
C VAL A 118 -6.78 8.79 -11.34
N GLY A 119 -6.75 8.34 -10.09
CA GLY A 119 -5.64 8.50 -9.16
C GLY A 119 -5.92 7.83 -7.82
N THR A 120 -4.90 7.78 -6.98
CA THR A 120 -4.94 7.24 -5.63
C THR A 120 -4.58 8.32 -4.62
N PHE A 121 -5.41 8.50 -3.60
CA PHE A 121 -5.24 9.47 -2.53
C PHE A 121 -4.90 8.79 -1.21
N GLY A 122 -4.07 9.41 -0.38
CA GLY A 122 -3.77 8.91 0.96
C GLY A 122 -3.55 10.03 1.96
N TYR A 123 -3.63 9.69 3.25
CA TYR A 123 -3.17 10.54 4.34
C TYR A 123 -1.87 9.98 4.93
N CYS A 124 -0.76 10.71 4.77
CA CYS A 124 0.56 10.28 5.20
C CYS A 124 1.20 11.28 6.15
N GLY A 125 1.10 11.00 7.46
CA GLY A 125 1.78 11.75 8.52
C GLY A 125 3.14 11.20 8.95
N ASP A 126 3.46 9.96 8.56
CA ASP A 126 4.74 9.32 8.87
C ASP A 126 5.78 9.61 7.78
N GLU A 127 6.88 10.28 8.13
CA GLU A 127 7.92 10.69 7.17
C GLU A 127 8.63 9.49 6.52
N ARG A 128 8.72 8.35 7.23
CA ARG A 128 9.29 7.13 6.64
C ARG A 128 8.38 6.59 5.53
N SER A 129 7.08 6.49 5.79
CA SER A 129 6.07 6.11 4.81
C SER A 129 6.02 7.09 3.64
N TRP A 130 6.16 8.38 3.91
CA TRP A 130 6.19 9.43 2.89
C TRP A 130 7.36 9.24 1.91
N SER A 131 8.56 8.98 2.41
CA SER A 131 9.75 8.75 1.56
C SER A 131 9.54 7.60 0.56
N ILE A 132 8.76 6.58 0.94
CA ILE A 132 8.42 5.44 0.08
C ILE A 132 7.33 5.83 -0.93
N LEU A 133 6.28 6.51 -0.48
CA LEU A 133 5.16 6.92 -1.35
C LEU A 133 5.61 7.92 -2.42
N GLN A 134 6.54 8.81 -2.12
CA GLN A 134 7.18 9.69 -3.13
C GLN A 134 7.79 8.89 -4.27
N ARG A 135 8.47 7.78 -3.95
CA ARG A 135 9.10 6.89 -4.95
C ARG A 135 8.08 6.07 -5.75
N CYS A 136 6.84 5.98 -5.26
CA CYS A 136 5.70 5.45 -6.02
C CYS A 136 5.01 6.52 -6.89
N GLY A 137 5.45 7.78 -6.84
CA GLY A 137 4.91 8.88 -7.64
C GLY A 137 3.87 9.73 -6.93
N TYR A 138 3.68 9.56 -5.61
CA TYR A 138 2.80 10.39 -4.83
C TYR A 138 3.37 11.81 -4.63
N ARG A 139 2.48 12.79 -4.56
CA ARG A 139 2.77 14.20 -4.32
C ARG A 139 1.86 14.75 -3.25
N ARG A 140 2.34 15.67 -2.39
CA ARG A 140 1.48 16.41 -1.46
C ARG A 140 0.56 17.36 -2.23
N ILE A 141 -0.65 17.57 -1.72
CA ILE A 141 -1.65 18.43 -2.36
C ILE A 141 -1.69 19.80 -1.66
N GLY A 142 -1.11 20.81 -2.31
CA GLY A 142 -1.07 22.18 -1.78
C GLY A 142 -0.50 22.23 -0.36
N ASP A 143 -1.11 23.04 0.50
CA ASP A 143 -0.67 23.26 1.89
C ASP A 143 -1.22 22.20 2.88
N HIS A 144 -1.88 21.14 2.39
CA HIS A 144 -2.41 20.09 3.24
C HIS A 144 -1.28 19.15 3.66
N ALA A 145 -0.85 19.28 4.92
CA ALA A 145 0.39 18.67 5.41
C ALA A 145 0.51 17.16 5.18
N HIS A 146 -0.61 16.44 5.08
CA HIS A 146 -0.64 14.97 5.00
C HIS A 146 -1.43 14.40 3.83
N LEU A 147 -2.20 15.20 3.09
CA LEU A 147 -2.95 14.71 1.95
C LEU A 147 -2.03 14.58 0.73
N ILE A 148 -1.98 13.37 0.17
CA ILE A 148 -1.14 13.03 -0.95
C ILE A 148 -1.95 12.40 -2.08
N VAL A 149 -1.48 12.54 -3.32
CA VAL A 149 -2.09 11.94 -4.50
C VAL A 149 -1.04 11.42 -5.48
N ARG A 150 -1.36 10.29 -6.10
CA ARG A 150 -0.71 9.79 -7.32
C ARG A 150 -1.75 9.75 -8.43
N TRP A 151 -1.51 10.45 -9.53
CA TRP A 151 -2.42 10.47 -10.67
C TRP A 151 -2.10 9.33 -11.64
N ASN A 152 -3.13 8.57 -12.03
CA ASN A 152 -3.05 7.54 -13.08
C ASN A 152 -3.38 8.13 -14.45
N ARG A 153 -4.20 9.18 -14.49
CA ARG A 153 -4.68 9.83 -15.71
C ARG A 153 -4.66 11.34 -15.51
N GLN A 154 -4.51 12.06 -16.61
CA GLN A 154 -4.71 13.50 -16.61
C GLN A 154 -6.20 13.80 -16.59
N LEU A 155 -6.61 14.74 -15.73
CA LEU A 155 -7.96 15.27 -15.65
C LEU A 155 -7.95 16.75 -16.02
N PRO A 156 -9.08 17.29 -16.51
CA PRO A 156 -9.35 18.72 -16.47
C PRO A 156 -9.14 19.28 -15.06
N GLU A 157 -8.70 20.53 -14.97
CA GLU A 157 -8.37 21.16 -13.68
C GLU A 157 -9.57 21.22 -12.74
N VAL A 158 -10.75 21.56 -13.25
CA VAL A 158 -12.01 21.60 -12.48
C VAL A 158 -12.33 20.24 -11.87
N ASP A 159 -12.31 19.16 -12.67
CA ASP A 159 -12.57 17.80 -12.19
C ASP A 159 -11.54 17.36 -11.13
N ARG A 160 -10.28 17.79 -11.29
CA ARG A 160 -9.20 17.50 -10.34
C ARG A 160 -9.45 18.18 -9.00
N GLU A 161 -9.84 19.45 -9.01
CA GLU A 161 -10.14 20.23 -7.81
C GLU A 161 -11.37 19.70 -7.08
N GLU A 162 -12.46 19.40 -7.80
CA GLU A 162 -13.66 18.81 -7.22
C GLU A 162 -13.38 17.45 -6.55
N LEU A 163 -12.54 16.63 -7.17
CA LEU A 163 -12.15 15.34 -6.60
C LEU A 163 -11.29 15.52 -5.33
N ILE A 164 -10.32 16.44 -5.36
CA ILE A 164 -9.49 16.78 -4.20
C ILE A 164 -10.38 17.24 -3.04
N ASP A 165 -11.32 18.15 -3.29
CA ASP A 165 -12.22 18.67 -2.25
C ASP A 165 -13.11 17.57 -1.69
N SER A 166 -13.64 16.68 -2.55
CA SER A 166 -14.41 15.53 -2.08
C SER A 166 -13.62 14.56 -1.20
N VAL A 167 -12.30 14.45 -1.38
CA VAL A 167 -11.43 13.62 -0.53
C VAL A 167 -11.09 14.36 0.77
N ARG A 168 -10.89 15.68 0.72
CA ARG A 168 -10.67 16.51 1.90
C ARG A 168 -11.84 16.46 2.88
N GLU A 169 -13.06 16.46 2.37
CA GLU A 169 -14.29 16.38 3.17
C GLU A 169 -14.39 15.07 3.98
N LEU A 170 -13.72 13.99 3.56
CA LEU A 170 -13.66 12.74 4.32
C LEU A 170 -12.79 12.84 5.58
N GLY A 171 -11.80 13.74 5.58
CA GLY A 171 -10.75 13.78 6.60
C GLY A 171 -9.80 12.57 6.53
N PRO A 172 -9.00 12.32 7.58
CA PRO A 172 -8.14 11.14 7.65
C PRO A 172 -8.92 9.83 7.58
N PHE A 173 -8.42 8.87 6.80
CA PHE A 173 -9.00 7.54 6.57
C PHE A 173 -7.97 6.42 6.68
#